data_AF-A0A3M0BNF9-F1
#
_entry.id   AF-A0A3M0BNF9-F1
#
_cell.length_a   1.000
_cell.length_b   1.000
_cell.length_c   1.000
_cell.angle_alpha   90.00
_cell.angle_beta   90.00
_cell.angle_gamma   90.00
#
_symmetry.space_group_name_H-M   'P 1'
#
loop_
_entity.id
_entity.type
_entity.pdbx_description
1 polymer ?
#
loop_
_entity_poly.entity_id
_entity_poly.type
_entity_poly.pdbx_seq_one_letter_code
_entity_poly.pdbx_strand_id
1 'polypeptide(L)'
;MSWEYKDVKLKGIAVDVLSDEWIEEDVINKAPVEIYKIAKRKGGFTLFMKSPTEDLEWYFSKGLTEIKLKQGKTGKYLHIEHEDGIYWVDMQINKEVYEFLKEFIQEQE
;
A
#
# COMPACT_ATOMS: atom_id res chain seq x y z
N MET A 1 4.46 12.25 -19.70
CA MET A 1 5.07 11.27 -18.77
C MET A 1 4.33 9.95 -18.96
N SER A 2 5.04 8.84 -19.17
CA SER A 2 4.41 7.52 -19.36
C SER A 2 4.12 6.88 -18.01
N TRP A 3 2.94 6.30 -17.87
CA TRP A 3 2.62 5.41 -16.75
C TRP A 3 3.10 4.00 -17.09
N GLU A 4 3.58 3.28 -16.09
CA GLU A 4 3.84 1.85 -16.15
C GLU A 4 2.76 1.13 -15.34
N TYR A 5 2.24 0.01 -15.87
CA TYR A 5 1.15 -0.72 -15.25
C TYR A 5 1.54 -2.17 -15.00
N LYS A 6 1.04 -2.72 -13.90
CA LYS A 6 1.19 -4.11 -13.53
C LYS A 6 -0.12 -4.64 -12.98
N ASP A 7 -0.72 -5.59 -13.71
CA ASP A 7 -1.86 -6.34 -13.20
C ASP A 7 -1.37 -7.40 -12.22
N VAL A 8 -2.05 -7.51 -11.09
CA VAL A 8 -1.68 -8.38 -9.97
C VAL A 8 -2.95 -9.00 -9.37
N LYS A 9 -2.78 -9.98 -8.50
CA LYS A 9 -3.88 -10.48 -7.67
C LYS A 9 -3.33 -10.78 -6.29
N LEU A 10 -3.28 -9.75 -5.45
CA LEU A 10 -2.68 -9.81 -4.13
C LEU A 10 -3.72 -9.48 -3.07
N LYS A 11 -3.65 -10.20 -1.95
CA LYS A 11 -4.45 -9.87 -0.78
C LYS A 11 -3.74 -8.82 0.05
N GLY A 12 -4.52 -7.91 0.62
CA GLY A 12 -4.03 -6.94 1.59
C GLY A 12 -5.08 -6.51 2.59
N ILE A 13 -4.67 -5.62 3.46
CA ILE A 13 -5.52 -4.92 4.43
C ILE A 13 -5.26 -3.43 4.19
N ALA A 14 -6.31 -2.71 3.80
CA ALA A 14 -6.30 -1.25 3.73
C ALA A 14 -6.84 -0.70 5.05
N VAL A 15 -6.22 0.37 5.54
CA VAL A 15 -6.65 1.07 6.76
C VAL A 15 -6.69 2.56 6.49
N ASP A 16 -7.79 3.18 6.89
CA ASP A 16 -8.05 4.61 6.77
C ASP A 16 -8.45 5.15 8.15
N VAL A 17 -7.60 6.03 8.71
CA VAL A 17 -7.73 6.63 10.03
C VAL A 17 -8.41 7.98 9.88
N LEU A 18 -9.64 8.08 10.39
CA LEU A 18 -10.42 9.31 10.36
C LEU A 18 -10.02 10.21 11.55
N SER A 19 -8.89 10.91 11.39
CA SER A 19 -8.31 11.98 12.25
C SER A 19 -7.26 11.60 13.31
N ASP A 20 -6.38 12.58 13.55
CA ASP A 20 -5.22 12.52 14.47
C ASP A 20 -5.59 12.28 15.94
N GLU A 21 -6.83 12.59 16.35
CA GLU A 21 -7.28 12.45 17.74
C GLU A 21 -7.62 11.00 18.14
N TRP A 22 -7.69 10.07 17.17
CA TRP A 22 -8.18 8.70 17.38
C TRP A 22 -7.18 7.60 17.00
N ILE A 23 -5.92 7.94 16.74
CA ILE A 23 -4.87 7.02 16.27
C ILE A 23 -4.74 5.74 17.16
N GLU A 24 -5.03 5.84 18.46
CA GLU A 24 -4.97 4.68 19.37
C GLU A 24 -6.23 3.79 19.38
N GLU A 25 -7.41 4.30 18.99
CA GLU A 25 -8.69 3.55 18.99
C GLU A 25 -9.19 3.17 17.58
N ASP A 26 -8.81 3.91 16.52
CA ASP A 26 -9.33 3.75 15.14
C ASP A 26 -8.63 2.67 14.30
N VAL A 27 -8.20 1.58 14.94
CA VAL A 27 -7.89 0.30 14.28
C VAL A 27 -9.16 -0.34 13.66
N ILE A 28 -10.30 0.33 13.74
CA ILE A 28 -11.64 -0.13 13.35
C ILE A 28 -11.81 -0.23 11.83
N ASN A 29 -11.13 0.61 11.03
CA ASN A 29 -11.33 0.64 9.57
C ASN A 29 -10.37 -0.27 8.79
N LYS A 30 -10.08 -1.46 9.32
CA LYS A 30 -9.32 -2.49 8.59
C LYS A 30 -10.22 -3.17 7.56
N ALA A 31 -10.06 -2.81 6.29
CA ALA A 31 -10.77 -3.44 5.19
C ALA A 31 -9.88 -4.49 4.50
N PRO A 32 -10.31 -5.77 4.40
CA PRO A 32 -9.63 -6.71 3.53
C PRO A 32 -9.81 -6.27 2.08
N VAL A 33 -8.71 -6.23 1.33
CA VAL A 33 -8.71 -5.77 -0.07
C VAL A 33 -8.00 -6.75 -0.99
N GLU A 34 -8.44 -6.80 -2.25
CA GLU A 34 -7.69 -7.41 -3.34
C GLU A 34 -7.04 -6.30 -4.18
N ILE A 35 -5.72 -6.22 -4.15
CA ILE A 35 -4.96 -5.37 -5.06
C ILE A 35 -4.97 -6.09 -6.41
N TYR A 36 -5.59 -5.46 -7.41
CA TYR A 36 -5.71 -6.04 -8.76
C TYR A 36 -4.81 -5.36 -9.79
N LYS A 37 -4.35 -4.12 -9.50
CA LYS A 37 -3.46 -3.39 -10.39
C LYS A 37 -2.60 -2.39 -9.62
N ILE A 38 -1.38 -2.20 -10.10
CA ILE A 38 -0.45 -1.18 -9.64
C ILE A 38 -0.06 -0.33 -10.84
N ALA A 39 -0.19 0.99 -10.74
CA ALA A 39 0.32 1.91 -11.73
C ALA A 39 1.43 2.76 -11.12
N LYS A 40 2.55 2.96 -11.80
CA LYS A 40 3.62 3.83 -11.32
C LYS A 40 4.05 4.85 -12.35
N ARG A 41 4.61 5.94 -11.85
CA ARG A 41 5.25 7.02 -12.60
C ARG A 41 6.39 7.60 -11.76
N LYS A 42 7.20 8.48 -12.35
CA LYS A 42 8.35 9.12 -11.67
C LYS A 42 8.00 9.74 -10.29
N GLY A 43 6.79 10.25 -10.12
CA GLY A 43 6.34 10.93 -8.89
C GLY A 43 5.68 10.05 -7.83
N GLY A 44 5.46 8.76 -8.08
CA GLY A 44 4.71 7.90 -7.17
C GLY A 44 4.00 6.75 -7.86
N PHE A 45 3.15 6.04 -7.12
CA PHE A 45 2.38 4.91 -7.63
C PHE A 45 0.96 4.91 -7.06
N THR A 46 0.06 4.23 -7.76
CA THR A 46 -1.33 4.05 -7.40
C THR A 46 -1.59 2.56 -7.21
N LEU A 47 -2.24 2.21 -6.10
CA LEU A 47 -2.80 0.89 -5.86
C LEU A 47 -4.29 0.92 -6.22
N PHE A 48 -4.69 0.03 -7.13
CA PHE A 48 -6.08 -0.22 -7.43
C PHE A 48 -6.52 -1.47 -6.67
N MET A 49 -7.54 -1.30 -5.85
CA MET A 49 -7.96 -2.28 -4.86
C MET A 49 -9.45 -2.53 -4.96
N LYS A 50 -9.88 -3.74 -4.60
CA LYS A 50 -11.29 -4.06 -4.38
C LYS A 50 -11.51 -4.40 -2.93
N SER A 51 -12.36 -3.65 -2.27
CA SER A 51 -12.93 -4.02 -0.97
C SER A 51 -14.23 -4.79 -1.19
N PRO A 52 -14.84 -5.37 -0.13
CA PRO A 52 -16.15 -6.00 -0.24
C PRO A 52 -17.27 -5.04 -0.64
N THR A 53 -17.11 -3.74 -0.42
CA THR A 53 -18.15 -2.72 -0.59
C THR A 53 -17.91 -1.80 -1.78
N GLU A 54 -16.65 -1.60 -2.19
CA GLU A 54 -16.29 -0.67 -3.25
C GLU A 54 -14.93 -0.95 -3.89
N ASP A 55 -14.68 -0.32 -5.04
CA ASP A 55 -13.36 -0.29 -5.67
C ASP A 55 -12.62 0.97 -5.17
N LEU A 56 -11.40 0.79 -4.66
CA LEU A 56 -10.56 1.83 -4.08
C LEU A 56 -9.37 2.14 -5.01
N GLU A 57 -9.01 3.41 -5.11
CA GLU A 57 -7.83 3.87 -5.84
C GLU A 57 -7.02 4.81 -4.94
N TRP A 58 -5.89 4.34 -4.43
CA TRP A 58 -5.03 5.10 -3.51
C TRP A 58 -3.70 5.44 -4.14
N TYR A 59 -3.32 6.72 -4.06
CA TYR A 59 -2.09 7.25 -4.64
C TYR A 59 -1.04 7.53 -3.56
N PHE A 60 0.17 7.05 -3.78
CA PHE A 60 1.32 7.19 -2.91
C PHE A 60 2.41 8.00 -3.62
N SER A 61 2.77 9.14 -3.02
CA SER A 61 3.77 10.06 -3.57
C SER A 61 5.18 9.65 -3.19
N LYS A 62 6.11 9.72 -4.13
CA LYS A 62 7.53 9.53 -3.83
C LYS A 62 8.01 10.61 -2.84
N GLY A 63 8.54 10.18 -1.70
CA GLY A 63 9.03 11.08 -0.65
C GLY A 63 8.02 11.39 0.46
N LEU A 64 6.72 11.12 0.24
CA LEU A 64 5.64 11.24 1.24
C LEU A 64 4.99 9.87 1.52
N THR A 65 5.75 8.80 1.27
CA THR A 65 5.29 7.43 1.45
C THR A 65 6.42 6.64 2.07
N GLU A 66 6.11 5.97 3.16
CA GLU A 66 6.99 5.05 3.83
C GLU A 66 6.63 3.62 3.42
N ILE A 67 7.60 2.90 2.85
CA ILE A 67 7.40 1.51 2.42
C ILE A 67 8.35 0.61 3.20
N LYS A 68 7.79 -0.27 4.02
CA LYS A 68 8.53 -1.19 4.90
C LYS A 68 8.23 -2.64 4.54
N LEU A 69 9.26 -3.46 4.41
CA LEU A 69 9.11 -4.91 4.36
C LEU A 69 8.98 -5.45 5.78
N LYS A 70 7.81 -5.96 6.14
CA LYS A 70 7.54 -6.52 7.47
C LYS A 70 7.33 -8.04 7.39
N GLN A 71 7.63 -8.74 8.49
CA GLN A 71 7.37 -10.17 8.65
C GLN A 71 6.15 -10.36 9.55
N GLY A 72 5.08 -10.94 9.00
CA GLY A 72 3.87 -11.31 9.74
C GLY A 72 3.81 -12.80 10.04
N LYS A 73 2.74 -13.21 10.74
CA LYS A 73 2.45 -14.63 11.05
C LYS A 73 2.26 -15.49 9.80
N THR A 74 1.79 -14.90 8.70
CA THR A 74 1.45 -15.57 7.45
C THR A 74 2.51 -15.42 6.35
N GLY A 75 3.61 -14.71 6.62
CA GLY A 75 4.67 -14.43 5.66
C GLY A 75 5.12 -12.97 5.66
N LYS A 76 5.95 -12.62 4.67
CA LYS A 76 6.38 -11.24 4.44
C LYS A 76 5.27 -10.44 3.75
N TYR A 77 5.16 -9.17 4.08
CA TYR A 77 4.24 -8.22 3.46
C TYR A 77 4.92 -6.85 3.30
N LEU A 78 4.43 -6.07 2.34
CA LEU A 78 4.76 -4.66 2.22
C LEU A 78 3.74 -3.87 3.02
N HIS A 79 4.24 -3.07 3.96
CA HIS A 79 3.49 -2.02 4.61
C HIS A 79 3.78 -0.72 3.87
N ILE A 80 2.74 -0.13 3.30
CA ILE A 80 2.80 1.10 2.51
C ILE A 80 1.95 2.14 3.24
N GLU A 81 2.59 3.13 3.82
CA GLU A 81 1.96 4.12 4.69
C GLU A 81 2.22 5.52 4.12
N HIS A 82 1.19 6.36 4.10
CA HIS A 82 1.36 7.77 3.80
C HIS A 82 2.06 8.47 4.97
N GLU A 83 2.87 9.50 4.71
CA GLU A 83 3.78 10.08 5.72
C GLU A 83 3.09 10.64 6.98
N ASP A 84 1.82 11.00 6.89
CA ASP A 84 1.00 11.53 7.97
C ASP A 84 0.32 10.41 8.79
N GLY A 85 0.47 9.14 8.39
CA GLY A 85 -0.12 7.99 9.06
C GLY A 85 -1.63 7.88 8.91
N ILE A 86 -2.28 8.73 8.10
CA ILE A 86 -3.75 8.72 8.00
C ILE A 86 -4.27 7.52 7.23
N TYR A 87 -3.48 6.90 6.35
CA TYR A 87 -3.85 5.64 5.72
C TYR A 87 -2.63 4.79 5.37
N TRP A 88 -2.83 3.47 5.37
CA TRP A 88 -1.83 2.51 4.93
C TRP A 88 -2.43 1.26 4.33
N VAL A 89 -1.61 0.53 3.56
CA VAL A 89 -1.94 -0.77 3.00
C VAL A 89 -0.87 -1.79 3.39
N ASP A 90 -1.30 -2.85 4.05
CA ASP A 90 -0.51 -4.06 4.25
C ASP A 90 -0.84 -5.04 3.13
N MET A 91 0.04 -5.22 2.14
CA MET A 91 -0.18 -6.13 1.03
C MET A 91 0.82 -7.26 0.97
N GLN A 92 0.36 -8.44 0.56
CA GLN A 92 1.24 -9.54 0.24
C GLN A 92 2.28 -9.12 -0.80
N ILE A 93 3.50 -9.62 -0.65
CA ILE A 93 4.58 -9.33 -1.57
C ILE A 93 4.98 -10.58 -2.35
N ASN A 94 5.17 -10.41 -3.65
CA ASN A 94 5.84 -11.38 -4.50
C ASN A 94 7.06 -10.71 -5.18
N LYS A 95 7.93 -11.52 -5.78
CA LYS A 95 9.16 -11.02 -6.41
C LYS A 95 8.87 -9.95 -7.48
N GLU A 96 7.83 -10.14 -8.28
CA GLU A 96 7.52 -9.20 -9.37
C GLU A 96 7.08 -7.83 -8.86
N VAL A 97 6.25 -7.80 -7.82
CA VAL A 97 5.76 -6.56 -7.21
C VAL A 97 6.85 -5.85 -6.43
N TYR A 98 7.71 -6.61 -5.74
CA TYR A 98 8.90 -6.04 -5.12
C TYR A 98 9.78 -5.35 -6.16
N GLU A 99 10.14 -6.03 -7.25
CA GLU A 99 10.96 -5.43 -8.32
C GLU A 99 10.28 -4.23 -8.98
N PHE A 100 8.95 -4.24 -9.08
CA PHE A 100 8.18 -3.15 -9.65
C PHE A 100 8.22 -1.89 -8.77
N LEU A 101 8.17 -2.07 -7.44
CA LEU A 101 8.12 -0.98 -6.46
C LEU A 101 9.46 -0.66 -5.79
N LYS A 102 10.53 -1.43 -6.05
CA LYS A 102 11.82 -1.31 -5.34
C LYS A 102 12.41 0.10 -5.29
N GLU A 103 12.17 0.90 -6.32
CA GLU A 103 12.65 2.29 -6.39
C GLU A 103 11.98 3.24 -5.37
N PHE A 104 10.89 2.81 -4.74
CA PHE A 104 10.16 3.50 -3.69
C PHE A 104 10.38 2.86 -2.31
N ILE A 105 11.00 1.68 -2.24
CA ILE A 105 11.28 0.99 -0.98
C ILE A 105 12.54 1.59 -0.39
N GLN A 106 12.44 2.12 0.83
CA GLN A 106 13.61 2.57 1.57
C GLN A 106 14.30 1.32 2.13
N GLU A 107 15.42 0.90 1.50
CA GLU A 107 16.30 -0.07 2.13
C GLU A 107 16.92 0.59 3.36
N GLN A 108 16.68 0.03 4.55
CA GLN A 108 17.41 0.43 5.74
C GLN A 108 18.86 -0.05 5.54
N GLU A 109 19.78 0.87 5.25
CA GLU A 109 21.23 0.67 5.37
C GLU A 109 21.63 0.47 6.84
#